data_AF-A0A6G6Z030-F1
#
_entry.id   AF-A0A6G6Z030-F1
#
_cell.length_a   1.000
_cell.length_b   1.000
_cell.length_c   1.000
_cell.angle_alpha   90.00
_cell.angle_beta   90.00
_cell.angle_gamma   90.00
#
_symmetry.space_group_name_H-M   'P 1'
#
loop_
_entity.id
_entity.type
_entity.pdbx_description
1 polymer ?
#
loop_
_entity_poly.entity_id
_entity_poly.type
_entity_poly.pdbx_seq_one_letter_code
_entity_poly.pdbx_strand_id
1 'polypeptide(L)'
;MTEDGGAEQSSSLSIRAINVLKELSAELLDEVPPKLGWTPPDDLLRLLTARHLATARNCGQQTMREIIDWAETRGISIPAPHHTGKSLSEVWGDLVERASAGHLTKNEITEALEKSIRRRSPRIPVAFQIVLLKILSSSYDHWPQP
;
A
#
# COMPACT_ATOMS: atom_id res chain seq x y z
N MET A 1 44.65 -14.50 -12.79
CA MET A 1 43.73 -13.70 -13.62
C MET A 1 42.34 -14.03 -13.15
N THR A 2 41.82 -13.17 -12.27
CA THR A 2 40.53 -13.31 -11.59
C THR A 2 39.85 -11.97 -11.74
N GLU A 3 38.85 -11.90 -12.61
CA GLU A 3 37.82 -10.86 -12.50
C GLU A 3 36.49 -11.57 -12.69
N ASP A 4 35.93 -11.90 -11.52
CA ASP A 4 34.58 -12.36 -11.31
C ASP A 4 33.64 -11.19 -11.62
N GLY A 5 32.71 -11.41 -12.55
CA GLY A 5 31.74 -10.43 -13.01
C GLY A 5 30.69 -10.18 -11.94
N GLY A 6 31.01 -9.33 -10.97
CA GLY A 6 30.06 -8.79 -10.01
C GLY A 6 29.03 -7.94 -10.74
N ALA A 7 27.79 -8.44 -10.79
CA ALA A 7 26.64 -7.66 -11.22
C ALA A 7 26.46 -6.45 -10.29
N GLU A 8 26.85 -5.26 -10.74
CA GLU A 8 26.43 -3.99 -10.14
C GLU A 8 24.91 -3.88 -10.31
N GLN A 9 24.17 -4.37 -9.31
CA GLN A 9 22.73 -4.14 -9.19
C GLN A 9 22.53 -2.66 -8.92
N SER A 10 22.02 -1.94 -9.93
CA SER A 10 21.74 -0.51 -9.89
C SER A 10 20.90 -0.14 -8.66
N SER A 11 21.53 0.44 -7.64
CA SER A 11 20.90 0.92 -6.40
C SER A 11 20.09 2.22 -6.57
N SER A 12 19.82 2.60 -7.82
CA SER A 12 19.17 3.86 -8.17
C SER A 12 17.74 3.63 -8.64
N LEU A 13 16.80 4.35 -8.02
CA LEU A 13 15.41 4.42 -8.47
C LEU A 13 15.33 4.93 -9.92
N SER A 14 14.42 4.33 -10.69
CA SER A 14 13.99 4.79 -11.99
C SER A 14 13.34 6.17 -11.92
N ILE A 15 13.36 6.90 -13.04
CA ILE A 15 12.69 8.20 -13.16
C ILE A 15 11.21 8.10 -12.79
N ARG A 16 10.55 6.97 -13.11
CA ARG A 16 9.14 6.76 -12.79
C ARG A 16 8.93 6.65 -11.28
N ALA A 17 9.75 5.85 -10.59
CA ALA A 17 9.68 5.73 -9.14
C ALA A 17 9.97 7.07 -8.44
N ILE A 18 10.99 7.80 -8.91
CA ILE A 18 11.29 9.15 -8.42
C ILE A 18 10.09 10.08 -8.60
N ASN A 19 9.44 10.09 -9.76
CA ASN A 19 8.28 10.96 -9.98
C ASN A 19 7.09 10.60 -9.08
N VAL A 20 6.84 9.31 -8.84
CA VAL A 20 5.83 8.85 -7.87
C VAL A 20 6.14 9.38 -6.47
N LEU A 21 7.39 9.23 -6.02
CA LEU A 21 7.81 9.71 -4.70
C LEU A 21 7.74 11.24 -4.59
N LYS A 22 7.98 11.98 -5.68
CA LYS A 22 7.82 13.44 -5.67
C LYS A 22 6.37 13.86 -5.48
N GLU A 23 5.43 13.20 -6.15
CA GLU A 23 4.01 13.46 -5.96
C GLU A 23 3.59 13.16 -4.52
N LEU A 24 4.04 12.03 -3.98
CA LEU A 24 3.73 11.64 -2.60
C LEU A 24 4.40 12.53 -1.55
N SER A 25 5.57 13.10 -1.84
CA SER A 25 6.23 14.09 -0.98
C SER A 25 5.38 15.35 -0.83
N ALA A 26 4.81 15.83 -1.94
CA ALA A 26 3.92 16.99 -1.91
C ALA A 26 2.61 16.71 -1.18
N GLU A 27 2.12 15.47 -1.21
CA GLU A 27 0.88 15.07 -0.53
C GLU A 27 1.08 14.81 0.97
N LEU A 28 2.18 14.17 1.35
CA LEU A 28 2.38 13.66 2.73
C LEU A 28 3.22 14.57 3.61
N LEU A 29 4.10 15.37 3.02
CA LEU A 29 5.02 16.26 3.74
C LEU A 29 4.78 17.74 3.43
N ASP A 30 3.84 18.07 2.53
CA ASP A 30 3.66 19.43 1.97
C ASP A 30 4.95 20.02 1.35
N GLU A 31 5.90 19.16 0.97
CA GLU A 31 7.17 19.55 0.39
C GLU A 31 7.12 19.51 -1.14
N VAL A 32 7.73 20.49 -1.82
CA VAL A 32 7.86 20.51 -3.28
C VAL A 32 9.28 20.11 -3.69
N PRO A 33 9.50 18.88 -4.17
CA PRO A 33 10.84 18.43 -4.52
C PRO A 33 11.44 19.18 -5.72
N PRO A 34 12.77 19.36 -5.74
CA PRO A 34 13.49 19.85 -6.91
C PRO A 34 13.25 19.00 -8.16
N LYS A 35 13.33 19.63 -9.35
CA LYS A 35 13.14 18.93 -10.63
C LYS A 35 14.24 17.89 -10.91
N LEU A 36 15.48 18.18 -10.52
CA LEU A 36 16.66 17.33 -10.76
C LEU A 36 17.43 17.11 -9.46
N GLY A 37 18.15 15.98 -9.37
CA GLY A 37 19.04 15.69 -8.24
C GLY A 37 18.35 15.47 -6.89
N TRP A 38 17.04 15.22 -6.89
CA TRP A 38 16.29 14.96 -5.66
C TRP A 38 16.43 13.49 -5.24
N THR A 39 16.86 13.28 -4.01
CA THR A 39 16.85 11.97 -3.34
C THR A 39 15.68 11.94 -2.35
N PRO A 40 14.81 10.92 -2.39
CA PRO A 40 13.71 10.82 -1.45
C PRO A 40 14.22 10.74 -0.01
N PRO A 41 13.70 11.57 0.92
CA PRO A 41 14.09 11.53 2.33
C PRO A 41 13.53 10.29 3.03
N ASP A 42 14.22 9.81 4.06
CA ASP A 42 13.78 8.65 4.85
C ASP A 42 12.44 8.88 5.54
N ASP A 43 12.18 10.12 5.95
CA ASP A 43 10.91 10.50 6.59
C ASP A 43 9.72 10.32 5.65
N LEU A 44 9.89 10.57 4.35
CA LEU A 44 8.87 10.24 3.35
C LEU A 44 8.62 8.73 3.34
N LEU A 45 9.68 7.91 3.26
CA LEU A 45 9.55 6.46 3.18
C LEU A 45 8.87 5.86 4.40
N ARG A 46 9.12 6.40 5.59
CA ARG A 46 8.47 5.97 6.84
C ARG A 46 6.98 6.28 6.89
N LEU A 47 6.52 7.29 6.15
CA LEU A 47 5.11 7.62 6.01
C LEU A 47 4.42 6.83 4.89
N LEU A 48 5.19 6.20 4.00
CA LEU A 48 4.61 5.42 2.92
C LEU A 48 3.89 4.19 3.46
N THR A 49 2.75 3.93 2.83
CA THR A 49 1.96 2.72 3.05
C THR A 49 1.70 2.08 1.70
N ALA A 50 1.32 0.80 1.71
CA ALA A 50 0.78 0.11 0.53
C ALA A 50 -0.26 0.96 -0.21
N ARG A 51 -1.13 1.66 0.55
CA ARG A 51 -2.14 2.57 0.02
C ARG A 51 -1.54 3.69 -0.79
N HIS A 52 -0.62 4.47 -0.20
CA HIS A 52 0.01 5.61 -0.86
C HIS A 52 0.60 5.21 -2.21
N LEU A 53 1.30 4.06 -2.25
CA LEU A 53 1.84 3.53 -3.48
C LEU A 53 0.77 3.00 -4.44
N ALA A 54 -0.32 2.38 -3.95
CA ALA A 54 -1.38 1.81 -4.78
C ALA A 54 -2.29 2.88 -5.41
N THR A 55 -2.44 4.03 -4.76
CA THR A 55 -3.26 5.17 -5.21
C THR A 55 -2.46 6.21 -5.97
N ALA A 56 -1.13 6.25 -5.81
CA ALA A 56 -0.27 7.16 -6.55
C ALA A 56 -0.43 6.98 -8.06
N ARG A 57 -0.54 8.11 -8.77
CA ARG A 57 -0.65 8.11 -10.22
C ARG A 57 0.63 7.53 -10.81
N ASN A 58 0.49 6.74 -11.88
CA ASN A 58 1.62 6.10 -12.57
C ASN A 58 2.46 5.14 -11.71
N CYS A 59 1.99 4.77 -10.51
CA CYS A 59 2.61 3.75 -9.68
C CYS A 59 2.04 2.35 -10.02
N GLY A 60 2.66 1.72 -11.02
CA GLY A 60 2.36 0.34 -11.39
C GLY A 60 2.98 -0.67 -10.41
N GLN A 61 2.61 -1.95 -10.54
CA GLN A 61 3.14 -3.04 -9.70
C GLN A 61 4.66 -3.19 -9.74
N GLN A 62 5.29 -2.88 -10.88
CA GLN A 62 6.75 -2.87 -10.99
C GLN A 62 7.35 -1.69 -10.22
N THR A 63 6.82 -0.48 -10.42
CA THR A 63 7.29 0.74 -9.74
C THR A 63 7.12 0.64 -8.23
N MET A 64 6.00 0.07 -7.76
CA MET A 64 5.74 -0.15 -6.35
C MET A 64 6.80 -1.06 -5.72
N ARG A 65 7.08 -2.22 -6.34
CA ARG A 65 8.11 -3.15 -5.87
C ARG A 65 9.48 -2.49 -5.82
N GLU A 66 9.84 -1.78 -6.89
CA GLU A 66 11.09 -1.03 -6.95
C GLU A 66 11.24 -0.01 -5.81
N ILE A 67 10.18 0.72 -5.44
CA ILE A 67 10.19 1.66 -4.32
C ILE A 67 10.34 0.92 -2.98
N ILE A 68 9.65 -0.21 -2.80
CA ILE A 68 9.73 -1.04 -1.58
C ILE A 68 11.12 -1.62 -1.43
N ASP A 69 11.65 -2.26 -2.48
CA ASP A 69 13.00 -2.85 -2.49
C ASP A 69 14.05 -1.77 -2.19
N TRP A 70 13.91 -0.58 -2.78
CA TRP A 70 14.81 0.53 -2.50
C TRP A 70 14.73 1.04 -1.06
N ALA A 71 13.54 1.13 -0.47
CA ALA A 71 13.38 1.49 0.94
C ALA A 71 14.01 0.44 1.87
N GLU A 72 13.90 -0.85 1.53
CA GLU A 72 14.54 -1.93 2.28
C GLU A 72 16.07 -1.82 2.28
N THR A 73 16.69 -1.41 1.15
CA THR A 73 18.15 -1.14 1.13
C THR A 73 18.58 -0.03 2.08
N ARG A 74 17.64 0.82 2.53
CA ARG A 74 17.82 1.90 3.51
C ARG A 74 17.39 1.49 4.93
N GLY A 75 17.02 0.23 5.14
CA GLY A 75 16.54 -0.29 6.42
C GLY A 75 15.11 0.13 6.77
N ILE A 76 14.31 0.56 5.79
CA ILE A 76 12.93 1.01 5.99
C ILE A 76 11.97 0.02 5.33
N SER A 77 11.18 -0.67 6.15
CA SER A 77 10.14 -1.57 5.67
C SER A 77 8.87 -0.78 5.35
N ILE A 78 8.50 -0.70 4.07
CA ILE A 78 7.19 -0.19 3.65
C ILE A 78 6.22 -1.39 3.65
N PRO A 79 5.10 -1.35 4.40
CA PRO A 79 4.16 -2.47 4.41
C PRO A 79 3.64 -2.74 2.99
N ALA A 80 3.87 -3.96 2.48
CA ALA A 80 3.37 -4.39 1.19
C ALA A 80 1.84 -4.57 1.22
N PRO A 81 1.12 -4.36 0.10
CA PRO A 81 -0.30 -4.68 0.02
C PRO A 81 -0.49 -6.20 0.21
N HIS A 82 -1.29 -6.60 1.21
CA HIS A 82 -1.57 -7.98 1.56
C HIS A 82 -2.18 -8.77 0.39
N HIS A 83 -2.82 -8.09 -0.56
CA HIS A 83 -3.61 -8.71 -1.63
C HIS A 83 -3.09 -8.39 -3.04
N THR A 84 -1.78 -8.22 -3.20
CA THR A 84 -1.15 -7.99 -4.50
C THR A 84 -1.49 -9.12 -5.49
N GLY A 85 -1.88 -8.78 -6.72
CA GLY A 85 -2.21 -9.76 -7.78
C GLY A 85 -3.61 -10.40 -7.73
N LYS A 86 -4.27 -10.46 -6.56
CA LYS A 86 -5.61 -11.07 -6.42
C LYS A 86 -6.72 -10.23 -7.09
N SER A 87 -7.74 -10.88 -7.65
CA SER A 87 -9.00 -10.23 -8.05
C SER A 87 -9.77 -9.73 -6.81
N LEU A 88 -10.68 -8.77 -6.98
CA LEU A 88 -11.48 -8.29 -5.84
C LEU A 88 -12.36 -9.38 -5.24
N SER A 89 -12.89 -10.30 -6.06
CA SER A 89 -13.67 -11.44 -5.57
C SER A 89 -12.84 -12.36 -4.68
N GLU A 90 -11.60 -12.65 -5.06
CA GLU A 90 -10.68 -13.44 -4.22
C GLU A 90 -10.37 -12.72 -2.93
N VAL A 91 -10.08 -11.41 -2.98
CA VAL A 91 -9.86 -10.60 -1.78
C VAL A 91 -11.05 -10.68 -0.83
N TRP A 92 -12.27 -10.49 -1.33
CA TRP A 92 -13.46 -10.60 -0.48
C TRP A 92 -13.64 -11.99 0.13
N GLY A 93 -13.33 -13.06 -0.62
CA GLY A 93 -13.36 -14.42 -0.11
C GLY A 93 -12.37 -14.63 1.04
N ASP A 94 -11.11 -14.23 0.84
CA ASP A 94 -10.06 -14.34 1.85
C ASP A 94 -10.42 -13.59 3.14
N LEU A 95 -10.98 -12.38 3.04
CA LEU A 95 -11.36 -11.61 4.23
C LEU A 95 -12.49 -12.28 5.01
N VAL A 96 -13.45 -12.92 4.34
CA VAL A 96 -14.53 -13.66 5.01
C VAL A 96 -13.97 -14.90 5.73
N GLU A 97 -13.03 -15.60 5.11
CA GLU A 97 -12.34 -16.74 5.73
C GLU A 97 -11.56 -16.29 6.98
N ARG A 98 -10.75 -15.23 6.85
CA ARG A 98 -9.99 -14.66 7.98
C ARG A 98 -10.88 -14.12 9.08
N ALA A 99 -12.02 -13.52 8.76
CA ALA A 99 -13.00 -13.07 9.74
C ALA A 99 -13.55 -14.26 10.53
N SER A 100 -13.88 -15.35 9.84
CA SER A 100 -14.37 -16.58 10.46
C SER A 100 -13.32 -17.24 11.34
N ALA A 101 -12.04 -17.11 10.99
CA ALA A 101 -10.91 -17.56 11.80
C ALA A 101 -10.52 -16.60 12.95
N GLY A 102 -11.16 -15.43 13.07
CA GLY A 102 -10.80 -14.42 14.09
C GLY A 102 -9.46 -13.70 13.83
N HIS A 103 -8.92 -13.80 12.62
CA HIS A 103 -7.62 -13.24 12.24
C HIS A 103 -7.72 -12.03 11.31
N LEU A 104 -8.92 -11.48 11.13
CA LEU A 104 -9.15 -10.32 10.27
C LEU A 104 -8.65 -9.05 10.96
N THR A 105 -7.80 -8.31 10.26
CA THR A 105 -7.24 -7.05 10.77
C THR A 105 -7.87 -5.83 10.10
N LYS A 106 -7.79 -4.67 10.78
CA LYS A 106 -8.23 -3.38 10.23
C LYS A 106 -7.52 -3.04 8.92
N ASN A 107 -6.22 -3.33 8.82
CA ASN A 107 -5.42 -3.03 7.62
C ASN A 107 -5.92 -3.81 6.40
N GLU A 108 -6.25 -5.09 6.58
CA GLU A 108 -6.79 -5.93 5.50
C GLU A 108 -8.15 -5.44 5.00
N ILE A 109 -9.03 -4.97 5.91
CA ILE A 109 -10.32 -4.36 5.56
C ILE A 109 -10.09 -3.06 4.77
N THR A 110 -9.22 -2.18 5.27
CA THR A 110 -8.89 -0.91 4.64
C THR A 110 -8.34 -1.11 3.23
N GLU A 111 -7.38 -2.02 3.05
CA GLU A 111 -6.80 -2.31 1.74
C GLU A 111 -7.84 -2.82 0.73
N ALA A 112 -8.74 -3.70 1.17
CA ALA A 112 -9.78 -4.25 0.31
C ALA A 112 -10.79 -3.18 -0.15
N LEU A 113 -11.21 -2.30 0.76
CA LEU A 113 -12.11 -1.18 0.45
C LEU A 113 -11.43 -0.18 -0.50
N GLU A 114 -10.17 0.15 -0.28
CA GLU A 114 -9.41 1.05 -1.15
C GLU A 114 -9.22 0.45 -2.56
N LYS A 115 -8.94 -0.85 -2.63
CA LYS A 115 -8.88 -1.58 -3.91
C LYS A 115 -10.22 -1.57 -4.64
N SER A 116 -11.33 -1.68 -3.91
CA SER A 116 -12.70 -1.57 -4.45
C SER A 116 -12.99 -0.17 -5.01
N ILE A 117 -12.65 0.88 -4.26
CA ILE A 117 -12.76 2.29 -4.71
C ILE A 117 -11.94 2.51 -5.99
N ARG A 118 -10.68 2.08 -6.00
CA ARG A 118 -9.78 2.23 -7.15
C ARG A 118 -10.33 1.56 -8.42
N ARG A 119 -10.90 0.36 -8.28
CA ARG A 119 -11.50 -0.37 -9.42
C ARG A 119 -12.92 0.09 -9.74
N ARG A 120 -13.45 1.10 -9.04
CA ARG A 120 -14.84 1.58 -9.16
C ARG A 120 -15.83 0.42 -9.08
N SER A 121 -15.54 -0.54 -8.20
CA SER A 121 -16.37 -1.72 -7.99
C SER A 121 -17.11 -1.57 -6.66
N PRO A 122 -18.31 -0.96 -6.66
CA PRO A 122 -19.03 -0.64 -5.43
C PRO A 122 -19.60 -1.88 -4.72
N ARG A 123 -19.54 -3.05 -5.37
CA ARG A 123 -20.22 -4.25 -4.89
C ARG A 123 -19.36 -4.99 -3.87
N ILE A 124 -19.70 -4.79 -2.60
CA ILE A 124 -19.19 -5.60 -1.49
C ILE A 124 -20.10 -6.82 -1.33
N PRO A 125 -19.58 -8.06 -1.30
CA PRO A 125 -20.39 -9.25 -1.08
C PRO A 125 -21.14 -9.22 0.26
N VAL A 126 -22.37 -9.72 0.29
CA VAL A 126 -23.22 -9.76 1.50
C VAL A 126 -22.52 -10.44 2.67
N ALA A 127 -21.77 -11.52 2.42
CA ALA A 127 -21.00 -12.21 3.45
C ALA A 127 -20.02 -11.25 4.16
N PHE A 128 -19.34 -10.39 3.41
CA PHE A 128 -18.43 -9.39 3.98
C PHE A 128 -19.16 -8.20 4.60
N GLN A 129 -20.34 -7.82 4.08
CA GLN A 129 -21.22 -6.83 4.74
C GLN A 129 -21.63 -7.30 6.15
N ILE A 130 -21.94 -8.58 6.34
CA ILE A 130 -22.25 -9.16 7.66
C ILE A 130 -21.04 -9.07 8.59
N VAL A 131 -19.84 -9.35 8.08
CA VAL A 131 -18.58 -9.19 8.85
C VAL A 131 -18.39 -7.74 9.30
N LEU A 132 -18.53 -6.78 8.37
CA LEU A 132 -18.43 -5.36 8.68
C LEU A 132 -19.46 -4.94 9.73
N LEU A 133 -20.71 -5.39 9.61
CA LEU A 133 -21.76 -5.09 10.57
C LEU A 133 -21.39 -5.61 11.97
N LYS A 134 -20.88 -6.85 12.09
CA LYS A 134 -20.44 -7.41 13.38
C LYS A 134 -19.30 -6.59 14.01
N ILE A 135 -18.31 -6.18 13.21
CA ILE A 135 -17.18 -5.37 13.67
C ILE A 135 -17.67 -4.01 14.17
N LEU A 136 -18.55 -3.36 13.40
CA LEU A 136 -19.11 -2.06 13.76
C LEU A 136 -19.99 -2.17 15.01
N SER A 137 -20.93 -3.12 15.06
CA SER A 137 -21.79 -3.33 16.23
C SER A 137 -21.00 -3.67 17.49
N SER A 138 -19.92 -4.45 17.39
CA SER A 138 -19.03 -4.72 18.53
C SER A 138 -18.26 -3.49 19.03
N SER A 139 -18.12 -2.46 18.19
CA SER A 139 -17.41 -1.22 18.52
C SER A 139 -18.37 -0.06 18.86
N TYR A 140 -19.64 -0.18 18.49
CA TYR A 140 -20.66 0.89 18.57
C TYR A 140 -21.42 0.95 19.91
N ASP A 141 -21.21 0.01 20.83
CA ASP A 141 -21.81 0.05 22.17
C ASP A 141 -21.37 1.28 23.02
N HIS A 142 -20.45 2.12 22.52
CA HIS A 142 -19.92 3.31 23.21
C HIS A 142 -20.11 4.65 22.45
N TRP A 143 -21.00 4.74 21.46
CA TRP A 143 -21.25 6.02 20.78
C TRP A 143 -22.12 6.96 21.66
N PRO A 144 -21.71 8.21 21.94
CA PRO A 144 -22.55 9.16 22.65
C PRO A 144 -23.76 9.52 21.77
N GLN A 145 -24.96 9.28 22.30
CA GLN A 145 -26.21 9.76 21.71
C GLN A 145 -26.20 11.30 21.65
N PRO A 146 -26.83 11.90 20.61
CA PRO A 146 -26.85 13.35 20.41
C PRO A 146 -27.53 14.11 21.53
#